data_AF-A0A1V6F8U9-F1
#
_entry.id   AF-A0A1V6F8U9-F1
#
_cell.length_a   1.000
_cell.length_b   1.000
_cell.length_c   1.000
_cell.angle_alpha   90.00
_cell.angle_beta   90.00
_cell.angle_gamma   90.00
#
_symmetry.space_group_name_H-M   'P 1'
#
loop_
_entity.id
_entity.type
_entity.pdbx_description
1 polymer ?
#
loop_
_entity_poly.entity_id
_entity_poly.type
_entity_poly.pdbx_seq_one_letter_code
_entity_poly.pdbx_strand_id
1 'polypeptide(L)'
;MPNKSIVIMFLLALLLISACAPGTGRFHPERKAGFFAGIWHGWIAPVTLTWQIFDPDVRIYETQNTGWGYDLGFYLAVVGGFGSIAFSRKRRKRD
;
A
#
# COMPACT_ATOMS: atom_id res chain seq x y z
N MET A 1 16.23 -9.42 19.65
CA MET A 1 15.47 -10.40 18.84
C MET A 1 14.00 -10.05 18.99
N PRO A 2 13.28 -9.67 17.93
CA PRO A 2 11.87 -9.29 18.06
C PRO A 2 11.09 -10.47 18.62
N ASN A 3 10.24 -10.22 19.62
CA ASN A 3 9.51 -11.27 20.31
C ASN A 3 8.58 -11.97 19.32
N LYS A 4 8.54 -13.30 19.32
CA LYS A 4 7.73 -14.12 18.39
C LYS A 4 6.25 -13.67 18.38
N SER A 5 5.73 -13.28 19.55
CA SER A 5 4.37 -12.74 19.70
C SER A 5 4.15 -11.39 19.01
N ILE A 6 5.17 -10.51 18.98
CA ILE A 6 5.09 -9.22 18.26
C ILE A 6 5.06 -9.47 16.76
N VAL A 7 5.86 -10.42 16.27
CA VAL A 7 5.87 -10.80 14.85
C VAL A 7 4.51 -11.39 14.44
N ILE A 8 3.94 -12.28 15.26
CA ILE A 8 2.62 -12.88 15.01
C ILE A 8 1.52 -11.82 15.02
N MET A 9 1.53 -10.88 15.98
CA MET A 9 0.56 -9.80 16.06
C MET A 9 0.66 -8.84 14.88
N PHE A 10 1.88 -8.55 14.41
CA PHE A 10 2.12 -7.74 13.22
C PHE A 10 1.61 -8.43 11.94
N LEU A 11 1.84 -9.74 11.80
CA LEU A 11 1.33 -10.53 10.68
C LEU A 11 -0.20 -10.61 10.69
N LEU A 12 -0.84 -10.79 11.86
CA LEU A 12 -2.29 -10.76 12.01
C LEU A 12 -2.88 -9.38 11.67
N ALA A 13 -2.22 -8.30 12.09
CA ALA A 13 -2.63 -6.95 11.72
C ALA A 13 -2.54 -6.75 10.20
N LEU A 14 -1.44 -7.18 9.56
CA LEU A 14 -1.29 -7.15 8.10
C LEU A 14 -2.37 -7.96 7.37
N LEU A 15 -2.82 -9.08 7.95
CA LEU A 15 -3.87 -9.93 7.39
C LEU A 15 -5.29 -9.34 7.54
N LEU A 16 -5.54 -8.57 8.60
CA LEU A 16 -6.80 -7.84 8.77
C LEU A 16 -6.86 -6.62 7.84
N ILE A 17 -5.71 -6.04 7.53
CA ILE A 17 -5.51 -4.89 6.63
C ILE A 17 -5.69 -5.30 5.17
N SER A 18 -5.31 -6.52 4.77
CA SER A 18 -5.50 -7.03 3.40
C SER A 18 -6.96 -7.28 3.03
N ALA A 19 -7.89 -7.35 4.00
CA ALA A 19 -9.33 -7.34 3.72
C ALA A 19 -9.81 -6.03 3.06
N CYS A 20 -9.01 -4.97 3.08
CA CYS A 20 -9.23 -3.70 2.38
C CYS A 20 -8.24 -3.53 1.21
N ALA A 21 -7.96 -4.60 0.46
CA ALA A 21 -7.10 -4.54 -0.71
C ALA A 21 -7.87 -4.13 -1.99
N PRO A 22 -7.26 -3.31 -2.87
CA PRO A 22 -7.81 -2.96 -4.18
C PRO A 22 -8.03 -4.20 -5.06
N GLY A 23 -9.05 -4.17 -5.91
CA GLY A 23 -9.36 -5.25 -6.85
C GLY A 23 -10.23 -6.39 -6.33
N THR A 24 -10.55 -6.44 -5.03
CA THR A 24 -11.39 -7.49 -4.42
C THR A 24 -12.91 -7.30 -4.61
N GLY A 25 -13.33 -6.43 -5.52
CA GLY A 25 -14.74 -6.15 -5.80
C GLY A 25 -15.45 -5.22 -4.81
N ARG A 26 -14.74 -4.63 -3.82
CA ARG A 26 -15.32 -3.67 -2.87
C ARG A 26 -15.70 -2.31 -3.50
N PHE A 27 -15.04 -1.92 -4.59
CA PHE A 27 -15.31 -0.65 -5.26
C PHE A 27 -16.15 -0.90 -6.52
N HIS A 28 -17.44 -0.59 -6.42
CA HIS A 28 -18.40 -0.61 -7.51
C HIS A 28 -18.49 0.77 -8.18
N PRO A 29 -19.10 0.90 -9.39
CA PRO A 29 -19.27 2.19 -10.07
C PRO A 29 -19.90 3.29 -9.19
N GLU A 30 -20.73 2.90 -8.22
CA GLU A 30 -21.40 3.79 -7.25
C GLU A 30 -20.54 4.15 -6.03
N ARG A 31 -19.49 3.38 -5.71
CA ARG A 31 -18.54 3.68 -4.62
C ARG A 31 -17.12 3.59 -5.15
N LYS A 32 -16.65 4.69 -5.73
CA LYS A 32 -15.29 4.82 -6.27
C LYS A 32 -14.28 5.03 -5.16
N ALA A 33 -13.08 4.48 -5.34
CA ALA A 33 -11.94 4.72 -4.45
C ALA A 33 -11.49 6.18 -4.53
N GLY A 34 -11.55 6.88 -3.39
CA GLY A 34 -11.16 8.29 -3.25
C GLY A 34 -9.72 8.51 -2.77
N PHE A 35 -9.38 9.73 -2.38
CA PHE A 35 -8.03 10.12 -1.91
C PHE A 35 -7.46 9.21 -0.81
N PHE A 36 -8.24 8.94 0.24
CA PHE A 36 -7.78 8.08 1.35
C PHE A 36 -7.57 6.62 0.92
N ALA A 37 -8.38 6.12 -0.01
CA ALA A 37 -8.17 4.80 -0.60
C ALA A 37 -6.89 4.78 -1.44
N GLY A 38 -6.58 5.87 -2.16
CA GLY A 38 -5.31 6.07 -2.85
C GLY A 38 -4.12 5.93 -1.91
N ILE A 39 -4.13 6.65 -0.77
CA ILE A 39 -3.06 6.54 0.24
C ILE A 39 -2.89 5.10 0.72
N TRP A 40 -4.00 4.45 1.05
CA TRP A 40 -3.98 3.07 1.53
C TRP A 40 -3.40 2.11 0.51
N HIS A 41 -3.89 2.16 -0.73
CA HIS A 41 -3.44 1.31 -1.83
C HIS A 41 -1.97 1.55 -2.18
N GLY A 42 -1.50 2.80 -2.13
CA GLY A 42 -0.09 3.15 -2.33
C GLY A 42 0.81 2.58 -1.24
N TRP A 43 0.37 2.56 0.03
CA TRP A 43 1.14 1.99 1.13
C TRP A 43 1.29 0.46 1.02
N ILE A 44 0.23 -0.24 0.61
CA ILE A 44 0.26 -1.70 0.44
C ILE A 44 0.76 -2.13 -0.94
N ALA A 45 1.17 -1.21 -1.81
CA ALA A 45 1.57 -1.47 -3.20
C ALA A 45 2.63 -2.59 -3.35
N PRO A 46 3.68 -2.70 -2.51
CA PRO A 46 4.64 -3.81 -2.64
C PRO A 46 4.04 -5.18 -2.30
N VAL A 47 3.08 -5.21 -1.36
CA VAL A 47 2.38 -6.42 -0.96
C VAL A 47 1.44 -6.86 -2.09
N THR A 48 0.64 -5.93 -2.63
CA THR A 48 -0.28 -6.22 -3.74
C THR A 48 0.46 -6.59 -5.02
N LEU A 49 1.61 -5.97 -5.30
CA LEU A 49 2.50 -6.35 -6.41
C LEU A 49 3.02 -7.79 -6.26
N THR A 50 3.39 -8.20 -5.04
CA THR A 50 3.85 -9.59 -4.79
C THR A 50 2.68 -10.58 -4.91
N TRP A 51 1.50 -10.18 -4.41
CA TRP A 51 0.29 -11.01 -4.49
C TRP A 51 -0.22 -11.19 -5.93
N GLN A 52 -0.08 -10.17 -6.77
CA GLN A 52 -0.48 -10.19 -8.18
C GLN A 52 0.18 -11.31 -9.00
N ILE A 53 1.30 -11.87 -8.51
CA ILE A 53 1.97 -13.04 -9.13
C ILE A 53 1.14 -14.32 -8.94
N PHE A 54 0.42 -14.44 -7.82
CA PHE A 54 -0.39 -15.60 -7.49
C PHE A 54 -1.83 -15.45 -7.96
N ASP A 55 -2.34 -14.22 -8.00
CA ASP A 55 -3.71 -13.92 -8.40
C ASP A 55 -3.74 -12.73 -9.37
N PRO A 56 -4.04 -12.97 -10.67
CA PRO A 56 -4.03 -11.92 -11.69
C PRO A 56 -5.19 -10.92 -11.55
N ASP A 57 -6.22 -11.24 -10.77
CA ASP A 57 -7.37 -10.35 -10.53
C ASP A 57 -7.00 -9.24 -9.53
N VAL A 58 -5.97 -9.45 -8.72
CA VAL A 58 -5.46 -8.42 -7.79
C VAL A 58 -4.61 -7.40 -8.55
N ARG A 59 -4.98 -6.13 -8.40
CA ARG A 59 -4.26 -5.00 -9.00
C ARG A 59 -3.72 -4.08 -7.93
N ILE A 60 -2.54 -3.53 -8.19
CA ILE A 60 -1.92 -2.49 -7.34
C ILE A 60 -2.78 -1.23 -7.35
N TYR A 61 -3.41 -0.94 -8.49
CA TYR A 61 -4.23 0.23 -8.71
C TYR A 61 -5.70 -0.15 -8.83
N GLU A 62 -6.56 0.55 -8.10
CA GLU A 62 -8.00 0.38 -8.24
C GLU A 62 -8.46 0.99 -9.57
N THR A 63 -9.21 0.20 -10.35
CA THR A 63 -9.76 0.62 -11.64
C THR A 63 -10.98 1.53 -11.47
N GLN A 64 -11.74 1.33 -10.39
CA GLN A 64 -12.91 2.13 -10.03
C GLN A 64 -12.52 3.23 -9.03
N ASN A 65 -11.82 4.26 -9.50
CA ASN A 65 -11.34 5.36 -8.66
C ASN A 65 -11.97 6.72 -9.03
N THR A 66 -11.81 7.71 -8.16
CA THR A 66 -12.30 9.09 -8.37
C THR A 66 -11.38 9.93 -9.27
N GLY A 67 -10.35 9.35 -9.88
CA GLY A 67 -9.32 10.03 -10.67
C GLY A 67 -8.32 10.78 -9.80
N TRP A 68 -8.13 12.08 -10.08
CA TRP A 68 -7.02 12.89 -9.57
C TRP A 68 -6.76 12.79 -8.05
N GLY A 69 -7.81 12.82 -7.23
CA GLY A 69 -7.65 12.71 -5.78
C GLY A 69 -7.09 11.35 -5.35
N TYR A 70 -7.54 10.26 -5.98
CA TYR A 70 -7.00 8.93 -5.73
C TYR A 70 -5.54 8.86 -6.15
N ASP A 71 -5.22 9.35 -7.35
CA ASP A 71 -3.87 9.34 -7.92
C ASP A 71 -2.87 10.12 -7.04
N LEU A 72 -3.29 11.30 -6.56
CA LEU A 72 -2.50 12.11 -5.63
C LEU A 72 -2.23 11.35 -4.33
N GLY A 73 -3.26 10.75 -3.73
CA GLY A 73 -3.13 9.98 -2.49
C GLY A 73 -2.19 8.79 -2.65
N PHE A 74 -2.34 8.05 -3.75
CA PHE A 74 -1.47 6.91 -4.08
C PHE A 74 -0.02 7.35 -4.22
N TYR A 75 0.24 8.43 -4.97
CA TYR A 75 1.59 8.95 -5.16
C TYR A 75 2.23 9.42 -3.85
N LEU A 76 1.48 10.15 -3.01
CA LEU A 76 1.96 10.59 -1.70
C LEU A 76 2.30 9.42 -0.78
N ALA A 77 1.52 8.34 -0.81
CA ALA A 77 1.83 7.14 -0.02
C ALA A 77 3.10 6.43 -0.50
N VAL A 78 3.33 6.34 -1.81
CA VAL A 78 4.56 5.74 -2.34
C VAL A 78 5.78 6.58 -1.98
N VAL A 79 5.73 7.90 -2.21
CA VAL A 79 6.85 8.82 -1.91
C VAL A 79 7.08 8.96 -0.41
N GLY A 80 6.02 9.10 0.38
CA GLY A 80 6.10 9.28 1.84
C GLY A 80 6.38 7.99 2.61
N GLY A 81 5.83 6.86 2.18
CA GLY A 81 6.05 5.56 2.82
C GLY A 81 7.42 4.98 2.47
N PHE A 82 7.65 4.70 1.19
CA PHE A 82 8.85 4.00 0.72
C PHE A 82 9.97 4.95 0.28
N GLY A 83 9.63 6.15 -0.25
CA GLY A 83 10.63 7.15 -0.64
C GLY A 83 11.41 7.74 0.55
N SER A 84 10.85 7.76 1.75
CA SER A 84 11.53 8.14 3.00
C SER A 84 12.75 7.27 3.32
N ILE A 85 12.76 6.01 2.90
CA ILE A 85 13.91 5.09 3.06
C ILE A 85 15.12 5.61 2.25
N ALA A 86 14.90 6.30 1.13
CA ALA A 86 15.96 6.89 0.32
C ALA A 86 16.55 8.17 0.94
N PHE A 87 15.73 8.98 1.62
CA PHE A 87 16.19 10.22 2.28
C PHE A 87 16.99 9.97 3.56
N SER A 88 16.91 8.77 4.15
CA SER A 88 17.66 8.41 5.37
C SER A 88 19.14 8.04 5.11
N ARG A 89 19.65 8.15 3.88
CA ARG A 89 21.09 8.00 3.62
C ARG A 89 21.87 9.13 4.30
N LYS A 90 22.29 8.88 5.54
CA LYS A 90 23.26 9.68 6.27
C LYS A 90 24.48 9.83 5.36
N ARG A 91 24.78 11.06 4.91
CA ARG A 91 26.06 11.34 4.23
C ARG A 91 27.17 10.89 5.17
N ARG A 92 27.84 9.78 4.85
CA ARG A 92 29.09 9.40 5.52
C ARG A 92 30.05 10.56 5.26
N LYS A 93 30.40 11.33 6.30
CA LYS A 93 31.52 12.27 6.22
C LYS A 93 32.72 11.44 5.77
N ARG A 94 33.29 11.82 4.64
CA ARG A 94 34.53 11.26 4.14
C ARG A 94 35.60 12.05 4.88
N ASP A 95 36.22 11.40 5.86
CA ASP A 95 37.42 11.90 6.53
C ASP A 95 38.59 11.95 5.54
#